data_AF-A0A080LVP7-F1
#
_entry.id   AF-A0A080LVP7-F1
#
_cell.length_a   1.000
_cell.length_b   1.000
_cell.length_c   1.000
_cell.angle_alpha   90.00
_cell.angle_beta   90.00
_cell.angle_gamma   90.00
#
_symmetry.space_group_name_H-M   'P 1'
#
loop_
_entity.id
_entity.type
_entity.pdbx_description
1 polymer ?
#
loop_
_entity_poly.entity_id
_entity_poly.type
_entity_poly.pdbx_seq_one_letter_code
_entity_poly.pdbx_strand_id
1 'polypeptide(L)'
;MPDAVLLPDPSAINEVQHAMLSHCAEHGDRLAILDTAPNSSVDSVLDQRRGITQGLTEPLNGALYFPWLQTALNQWVPPCGHVAGIFARTDARVGVFKAPANEEVRDALNLEVAIDNSLQDRLNPEGVNCLRAFPGRGIRVWGARTLNRDAAWRHINVRRLFLTVGRWVDRNMTWAAFEPNDPRLWVRIQRELHPYLTGLWRAGALQGQTPAEGFYVKCDADTNPPETREVGQVVTEIGLAATAPAEFIVVRIIHRAGATDSVERS
;
A
#
# COMPACT_ATOMS: atom_id res chain seq x y z
N MET A 1 3.17 -13.55 -4.39
CA MET A 1 2.12 -14.53 -4.72
C MET A 1 2.81 -15.88 -4.75
N PRO A 2 2.64 -16.73 -3.73
CA PRO A 2 3.52 -17.87 -3.55
C PRO A 2 3.44 -18.89 -4.70
N ASP A 3 2.24 -19.10 -5.24
CA ASP A 3 2.00 -20.11 -6.29
C ASP A 3 2.44 -19.66 -7.69
N ALA A 4 2.82 -18.39 -7.88
CA ALA A 4 3.33 -17.92 -9.16
C ALA A 4 4.61 -18.67 -9.58
N VAL A 5 5.38 -19.22 -8.63
CA VAL A 5 6.55 -20.05 -8.95
C VAL A 5 6.19 -21.38 -9.63
N LEU A 6 4.96 -21.86 -9.51
CA LEU A 6 4.55 -23.11 -10.17
C LEU A 6 4.39 -22.95 -11.68
N LEU A 7 4.54 -21.73 -12.20
CA LEU A 7 4.43 -21.40 -13.60
C LEU A 7 5.68 -21.84 -14.37
N PRO A 8 5.51 -22.24 -15.65
CA PRO A 8 6.54 -22.95 -16.41
C PRO A 8 7.77 -22.10 -16.76
N ASP A 9 7.62 -20.78 -16.84
CA ASP A 9 8.68 -19.87 -17.26
C ASP A 9 8.54 -18.45 -16.67
N PRO A 10 9.60 -17.62 -16.70
CA PRO A 10 9.58 -16.26 -16.19
C PRO A 10 8.56 -15.31 -16.85
N SER A 11 8.17 -15.54 -18.11
CA SER A 11 7.15 -14.72 -18.78
C SER A 11 5.79 -14.93 -18.15
N ALA A 12 5.43 -16.19 -17.88
CA ALA A 12 4.19 -16.52 -17.20
C ALA A 12 4.11 -15.90 -15.80
N ILE A 13 5.23 -15.87 -15.06
CA ILE A 13 5.32 -15.16 -13.76
C ILE A 13 5.01 -13.67 -13.95
N ASN A 14 5.63 -13.02 -14.94
CA ASN A 14 5.42 -11.60 -15.20
C ASN A 14 3.98 -11.27 -15.58
N GLU A 15 3.35 -12.11 -16.43
CA GLU A 15 1.96 -11.93 -16.85
C GLU A 15 0.99 -11.97 -15.67
N VAL A 16 1.16 -12.95 -14.77
CA VAL A 16 0.31 -13.07 -13.59
C VAL A 16 0.54 -11.92 -12.60
N GLN A 17 1.80 -11.51 -12.41
CA GLN A 17 2.10 -10.36 -11.54
C GLN A 17 1.57 -9.04 -12.11
N HIS A 18 1.64 -8.87 -13.43
CA HIS A 18 1.04 -7.74 -14.14
C HIS A 18 -0.48 -7.71 -13.94
N ALA A 19 -1.17 -8.83 -14.19
CA ALA A 19 -2.61 -8.95 -13.96
C ALA A 19 -3.00 -8.67 -12.50
N MET A 20 -2.18 -9.12 -11.54
CA MET A 20 -2.39 -8.85 -10.12
C MET A 20 -2.24 -7.36 -9.78
N LEU A 21 -1.29 -6.65 -10.39
CA LEU A 21 -1.15 -5.20 -10.25
C LEU A 21 -2.36 -4.46 -10.84
N SER A 22 -2.80 -4.84 -12.04
CA SER A 22 -4.02 -4.28 -12.65
C SER A 22 -5.23 -4.46 -11.75
N HIS A 23 -5.42 -5.68 -11.24
CA HIS A 23 -6.50 -6.01 -10.31
C HIS A 23 -6.45 -5.15 -9.03
N CYS A 24 -5.25 -4.93 -8.47
CA CYS A 24 -5.10 -4.09 -7.29
C CYS A 24 -5.34 -2.60 -7.57
N ALA A 25 -5.03 -2.14 -8.79
CA ALA A 25 -5.32 -0.77 -9.22
C ALA A 25 -6.82 -0.55 -9.46
N GLU A 26 -7.49 -1.49 -10.14
CA GLU A 26 -8.93 -1.43 -10.44
C GLU A 26 -9.80 -1.43 -9.18
N HIS A 27 -9.44 -2.23 -8.17
CA HIS A 27 -10.22 -2.32 -6.94
C HIS A 27 -9.86 -1.27 -5.88
N GLY A 28 -8.68 -0.65 -5.95
CA GLY A 28 -8.29 0.46 -5.07
C GLY A 28 -8.19 0.15 -3.56
N ASP A 29 -8.39 -1.09 -3.12
CA ASP A 29 -8.54 -1.45 -1.69
C ASP A 29 -7.51 -2.50 -1.19
N ARG A 30 -6.56 -2.90 -2.03
CA ARG A 30 -5.62 -4.00 -1.77
C ARG A 30 -4.23 -3.71 -2.33
N LEU A 31 -3.22 -4.40 -1.81
CA LEU A 31 -1.82 -4.26 -2.24
C LEU A 31 -1.22 -5.64 -2.53
N ALA A 32 -0.57 -5.77 -3.69
CA ALA A 32 0.10 -6.97 -4.13
C ALA A 32 1.49 -7.12 -3.47
N ILE A 33 1.75 -8.29 -2.88
CA ILE A 33 3.10 -8.70 -2.45
C ILE A 33 3.66 -9.64 -3.51
N LEU A 34 4.64 -9.16 -4.24
CA LEU A 34 5.22 -9.80 -5.43
C LEU A 34 6.65 -10.26 -5.14
N ASP A 35 7.08 -11.26 -5.90
CA ASP A 35 8.36 -11.93 -5.73
C ASP A 35 9.13 -11.87 -7.05
N THR A 36 10.44 -11.75 -7.02
CA THR A 36 11.21 -11.99 -8.24
C THR A 36 11.10 -13.44 -8.67
N ALA A 37 11.41 -13.73 -9.93
CA ALA A 37 11.69 -15.10 -10.35
C ALA A 37 12.84 -15.70 -9.50
N PRO A 38 12.90 -17.05 -9.36
CA PRO A 38 14.02 -17.71 -8.71
C PRO A 38 15.28 -17.60 -9.57
N ASN A 39 16.44 -17.68 -8.94
CA ASN A 39 17.78 -17.59 -9.54
C ASN A 39 18.01 -16.31 -10.36
N SER A 40 17.31 -15.23 -10.02
CA SER A 40 17.40 -13.96 -10.74
C SER A 40 18.72 -13.24 -10.47
N SER A 41 19.36 -12.79 -11.54
CA SER A 41 20.39 -11.75 -11.48
C SER A 41 19.74 -10.38 -11.25
N VAL A 42 20.52 -9.42 -10.74
CA VAL A 42 20.05 -8.04 -10.56
C VAL A 42 19.45 -7.46 -11.84
N ASP A 43 20.06 -7.70 -13.00
CA ASP A 43 19.55 -7.19 -14.28
C ASP A 43 18.20 -7.82 -14.62
N SER A 44 18.05 -9.14 -14.42
CA SER A 44 16.77 -9.82 -14.65
C SER A 44 15.65 -9.35 -13.71
N VAL A 45 15.99 -8.98 -12.46
CA VAL A 45 15.03 -8.38 -11.51
C VAL A 45 14.55 -7.02 -12.02
N LEU A 46 15.47 -6.21 -12.55
CA LEU A 46 15.13 -4.90 -13.12
C LEU A 46 14.29 -5.03 -14.39
N ASP A 47 14.59 -6.02 -15.24
CA ASP A 47 13.76 -6.36 -16.41
C ASP A 47 12.37 -6.81 -16.00
N GLN A 48 12.25 -7.70 -15.02
CA GLN A 48 10.97 -8.12 -14.46
C GLN A 48 10.18 -6.91 -13.92
N ARG A 49 10.81 -6.06 -13.11
CA ARG A 49 10.16 -4.84 -12.57
C ARG A 49 9.61 -3.95 -13.69
N ARG A 50 10.37 -3.77 -14.78
CA ARG A 50 9.91 -3.02 -15.95
C ARG A 50 8.73 -3.71 -16.62
N GLY A 51 8.84 -5.01 -16.89
CA GLY A 51 7.80 -5.81 -17.55
C GLY A 51 6.47 -5.80 -16.80
N ILE A 52 6.48 -6.08 -15.49
CA ILE A 52 5.23 -6.17 -14.70
C ILE A 52 4.50 -4.83 -14.56
N THR A 53 5.19 -3.70 -14.70
CA THR A 53 4.60 -2.36 -14.56
C THR A 53 4.31 -1.67 -15.89
N GLN A 54 4.72 -2.25 -17.02
CA GLN A 54 4.59 -1.66 -18.33
C GLN A 54 3.11 -1.47 -18.71
N GLY A 55 2.74 -0.28 -19.18
CA GLY A 55 1.37 0.00 -19.63
C GLY A 55 0.33 0.18 -18.53
N LEU A 56 0.69 -0.02 -17.25
CA LEU A 56 -0.22 0.21 -16.12
C LEU A 56 -0.31 1.69 -15.75
N THR A 57 -1.52 2.10 -15.36
CA THR A 57 -1.84 3.43 -14.83
C THR A 57 -1.66 3.45 -13.31
N GLU A 58 -1.16 4.56 -12.77
CA GLU A 58 -1.03 4.77 -11.33
C GLU A 58 -2.42 4.92 -10.65
N PRO A 59 -2.56 4.55 -9.37
CA PRO A 59 -1.50 4.07 -8.47
C PRO A 59 -1.20 2.56 -8.60
N LEU A 60 0.09 2.22 -8.68
CA LEU A 60 0.57 0.84 -8.66
C LEU A 60 0.60 0.29 -7.23
N ASN A 61 -0.45 -0.43 -6.88
CA ASN A 61 -0.66 -1.06 -5.58
C ASN A 61 0.12 -2.37 -5.43
N GLY A 62 1.45 -2.31 -5.47
CA GLY A 62 2.28 -3.50 -5.26
C GLY A 62 3.69 -3.21 -4.74
N ALA A 63 4.31 -4.24 -4.19
CA ALA A 63 5.68 -4.23 -3.71
C ALA A 63 6.39 -5.53 -4.15
N LEU A 64 7.55 -5.38 -4.81
CA LEU A 64 8.38 -6.48 -5.28
C LEU A 64 9.48 -6.79 -4.27
N TYR A 65 9.68 -8.06 -3.94
CA TYR A 65 10.67 -8.53 -2.98
C TYR A 65 11.68 -9.48 -3.62
N PHE A 66 12.95 -9.30 -3.26
CA PHE A 66 14.11 -10.02 -3.76
C PHE A 66 15.11 -10.23 -2.61
N PRO A 67 15.91 -11.29 -2.55
CA PRO A 67 15.81 -12.54 -3.29
C PRO A 67 14.92 -13.56 -2.57
N TRP A 68 14.87 -14.76 -3.15
CA TRP A 68 14.33 -15.95 -2.51
C TRP A 68 15.10 -16.30 -1.24
N LEU A 69 14.41 -16.96 -0.31
CA LEU A 69 14.97 -17.38 0.97
C LEU A 69 14.88 -18.89 1.15
N GLN A 70 15.82 -19.43 1.93
CA GLN A 70 15.84 -20.84 2.30
C GLN A 70 15.20 -21.01 3.69
N THR A 71 14.23 -21.91 3.80
CA THR A 71 13.56 -22.20 5.08
C THR A 71 14.32 -23.22 5.93
N ALA A 72 13.90 -23.39 7.19
CA ALA A 72 14.37 -24.46 8.06
C ALA A 72 14.18 -25.89 7.50
N LEU A 73 13.25 -26.08 6.55
CA LEU A 73 13.03 -27.34 5.84
C LEU A 73 14.00 -27.52 4.66
N ASN A 74 15.01 -26.66 4.53
CA ASN A 74 15.99 -26.65 3.45
C ASN A 74 15.37 -26.44 2.06
N GLN A 75 14.24 -25.73 1.99
CA GLN A 75 13.51 -25.42 0.75
C GLN A 75 13.68 -23.95 0.39
N TRP A 76 13.94 -23.67 -0.89
CA TRP A 76 13.90 -22.32 -1.45
C TRP A 76 12.46 -21.93 -1.71
N VAL A 77 12.05 -20.79 -1.14
CA VAL A 77 10.66 -20.29 -1.25
C VAL A 77 10.64 -18.80 -1.59
N PRO A 78 9.57 -18.32 -2.26
CA PRO A 78 9.41 -16.90 -2.50
C PRO A 78 9.18 -16.16 -1.18
N PRO A 79 9.69 -14.92 -1.02
CA PRO A 79 9.60 -14.19 0.24
C PRO A 79 8.19 -13.71 0.60
N CYS A 80 7.23 -13.64 -0.33
CA CYS A 80 5.94 -13.00 -0.10
C CYS A 80 5.16 -13.53 1.10
N GLY A 81 5.24 -14.83 1.40
CA GLY A 81 4.58 -15.43 2.56
C GLY A 81 5.16 -14.91 3.88
N HIS A 82 6.49 -14.86 3.96
CA HIS A 82 7.20 -14.31 5.12
C HIS A 82 6.94 -12.81 5.27
N VAL A 83 6.97 -12.07 4.15
CA VAL A 83 6.65 -10.64 4.11
C VAL A 83 5.22 -10.37 4.56
N ALA A 84 4.24 -11.18 4.12
CA ALA A 84 2.86 -11.05 4.58
C ALA A 84 2.74 -11.26 6.10
N GLY A 85 3.47 -12.23 6.65
CA GLY A 85 3.58 -12.43 8.11
C GLY A 85 4.23 -11.24 8.82
N ILE A 86 5.25 -10.62 8.21
CA ILE A 86 5.88 -9.39 8.72
C ILE A 86 4.90 -8.23 8.71
N PHE A 87 4.10 -8.05 7.66
CA PHE A 87 3.06 -7.03 7.59
C PHE A 87 2.07 -7.22 8.74
N ALA A 88 1.49 -8.42 8.88
CA ALA A 88 0.54 -8.72 9.95
C ALA A 88 1.12 -8.46 11.35
N ARG A 89 2.37 -8.89 11.59
CA ARG A 89 3.04 -8.70 12.88
C ARG A 89 3.36 -7.23 13.17
N THR A 90 3.83 -6.48 12.17
CA THR A 90 4.17 -5.06 12.31
C THR A 90 2.92 -4.23 12.59
N ASP A 91 1.85 -4.50 11.84
CA ASP A 91 0.56 -3.85 12.00
C ASP A 91 -0.06 -4.12 13.37
N ALA A 92 -0.01 -5.37 13.85
CA ALA A 92 -0.54 -5.71 15.16
C ALA A 92 0.24 -5.06 16.32
N ARG A 93 1.55 -4.83 16.16
CA ARG A 93 2.41 -4.27 17.21
C ARG A 93 2.37 -2.75 17.27
N VAL A 94 2.37 -2.10 16.11
CA VAL A 94 2.54 -0.63 15.99
C VAL A 94 1.39 -0.01 15.21
N GLY A 95 1.00 -0.64 14.11
CA GLY A 95 -0.02 -0.14 13.19
C GLY A 95 0.47 -0.10 11.76
N VAL A 96 -0.48 -0.04 10.82
CA VAL A 96 -0.23 -0.13 9.36
C VAL A 96 0.69 0.98 8.82
N PHE A 97 0.77 2.09 9.54
CA PHE A 97 1.59 3.27 9.22
C PHE A 97 3.08 3.06 9.54
N LYS A 98 3.46 1.98 10.23
CA LYS A 98 4.87 1.62 10.42
C LYS A 98 5.41 0.91 9.18
N ALA A 99 6.52 1.42 8.63
CA ALA A 99 7.24 0.76 7.55
C ALA A 99 7.63 -0.69 7.94
N PRO A 100 7.27 -1.71 7.13
CA PRO A 100 7.61 -3.12 7.38
C PRO A 100 9.06 -3.45 6.98
N ALA A 101 9.99 -2.53 7.21
CA ALA A 101 11.42 -2.67 6.97
C ALA A 101 12.19 -2.78 8.29
N ASN A 102 13.41 -3.30 8.21
CA ASN A 102 14.28 -3.66 9.34
C ASN A 102 13.64 -4.73 10.27
N GLU A 103 12.67 -5.48 9.75
CA GLU A 103 12.01 -6.59 10.43
C GLU A 103 12.75 -7.89 10.17
N GLU A 104 12.89 -8.72 11.20
CA GLU A 104 13.47 -10.05 11.08
C GLU A 104 12.54 -10.97 10.29
N VAL A 105 13.14 -11.72 9.36
CA VAL A 105 12.52 -12.79 8.60
C VAL A 105 12.75 -14.07 9.37
N ARG A 106 11.75 -14.45 10.18
CA ARG A 106 11.80 -15.66 11.00
C ARG A 106 11.86 -16.91 10.12
N ASP A 107 12.50 -17.96 10.61
CA ASP A 107 12.62 -19.27 9.95
C ASP A 107 13.33 -19.26 8.59
N ALA A 108 13.97 -18.14 8.22
CA ALA A 108 14.86 -18.03 7.08
C ALA A 108 16.31 -18.31 7.50
N LEU A 109 16.92 -19.30 6.85
CA LEU A 109 18.30 -19.71 7.09
C LEU A 109 19.28 -19.06 6.14
N ASN A 110 18.87 -18.83 4.89
CA ASN A 110 19.75 -18.30 3.86
C ASN A 110 18.98 -17.48 2.80
N LEU A 111 19.73 -16.77 1.96
CA LEU A 111 19.24 -16.03 0.80
C LEU A 111 19.89 -16.59 -0.46
N GLU A 112 19.13 -16.65 -1.55
CA GLU A 112 19.63 -17.17 -2.83
C GLU A 112 20.76 -16.30 -3.39
N VAL A 113 20.67 -14.99 -3.14
CA VAL A 113 21.67 -14.00 -3.53
C VAL A 113 22.05 -13.16 -2.31
N ALA A 114 23.34 -13.08 -2.01
CA ALA A 114 23.82 -12.16 -0.99
C ALA A 114 23.76 -10.72 -1.53
N ILE A 115 22.93 -9.88 -0.91
CA ILE A 115 22.76 -8.47 -1.32
C ILE A 115 23.63 -7.55 -0.44
N ASP A 116 24.66 -6.99 -1.05
CA ASP A 116 25.51 -5.96 -0.45
C ASP A 116 24.94 -4.54 -0.69
N ASN A 117 25.70 -3.51 -0.30
CA ASN A 117 25.26 -2.12 -0.49
C ASN A 117 25.28 -1.71 -1.97
N SER A 118 26.21 -2.20 -2.78
CA SER A 118 26.30 -1.87 -4.20
C SER A 118 25.08 -2.38 -4.98
N LEU A 119 24.67 -3.62 -4.71
CA LEU A 119 23.47 -4.19 -5.31
C LEU A 119 22.19 -3.50 -4.80
N GLN A 120 22.13 -3.20 -3.50
CA GLN A 120 21.02 -2.44 -2.91
C GLN A 120 20.85 -1.07 -3.58
N ASP A 121 21.93 -0.35 -3.83
CA ASP A 121 21.91 1.00 -4.43
C ASP A 121 21.38 1.00 -5.86
N ARG A 122 21.51 -0.14 -6.57
CA ARG A 122 20.92 -0.35 -7.90
C ARG A 122 19.43 -0.70 -7.83
N LEU A 123 19.03 -1.51 -6.85
CA LEU A 123 17.68 -2.08 -6.74
C LEU A 123 16.67 -1.15 -6.06
N ASN A 124 17.12 -0.42 -5.04
CA ASN A 124 16.24 0.43 -4.23
C ASN A 124 15.59 1.56 -5.03
N PRO A 125 16.30 2.33 -5.89
CA PRO A 125 15.69 3.36 -6.75
C PRO A 125 14.50 2.84 -7.58
N GLU A 126 14.55 1.58 -8.00
CA GLU A 126 13.55 0.94 -8.85
C GLU A 126 12.36 0.36 -8.07
N GLY A 127 12.35 0.52 -6.73
CA GLY A 127 11.28 0.05 -5.86
C GLY A 127 11.38 -1.43 -5.46
N VAL A 128 12.54 -2.07 -5.68
CA VAL A 128 12.77 -3.46 -5.30
C VAL A 128 13.18 -3.55 -3.82
N ASN A 129 12.41 -4.29 -3.03
CA ASN A 129 12.64 -4.45 -1.59
C ASN A 129 13.53 -5.66 -1.33
N CYS A 130 14.75 -5.41 -0.87
CA CYS A 130 15.72 -6.48 -0.67
C CYS A 130 15.55 -7.17 0.69
N LEU A 131 15.72 -8.48 0.75
CA LEU A 131 16.02 -9.23 1.97
C LEU A 131 17.55 -9.31 2.10
N ARG A 132 18.07 -9.04 3.29
CA ARG A 132 19.52 -8.97 3.54
C ARG A 132 19.90 -9.70 4.81
N ALA A 133 20.99 -10.46 4.75
CA ALA A 133 21.62 -11.06 5.93
C ALA A 133 22.54 -10.04 6.61
N PHE A 134 22.37 -9.86 7.91
CA PHE A 134 23.22 -8.99 8.72
C PHE A 134 23.90 -9.81 9.82
N PRO A 135 25.24 -9.77 9.94
CA PRO A 135 25.96 -10.44 11.03
C PRO A 135 25.37 -10.09 12.40
N GLY A 136 25.03 -11.12 13.19
CA GLY A 136 24.45 -10.97 14.53
C GLY A 136 23.00 -10.45 14.59
N ARG A 137 22.35 -10.17 13.45
CA ARG A 137 20.99 -9.60 13.39
C ARG A 137 20.00 -10.40 12.54
N GLY A 138 20.45 -11.50 11.95
CA GLY A 138 19.66 -12.40 11.10
C GLY A 138 19.37 -11.83 9.71
N ILE A 139 18.46 -12.50 8.99
CA ILE A 139 17.91 -12.03 7.72
C ILE A 139 16.81 -11.01 8.00
N ARG A 140 16.85 -9.88 7.28
CA ARG A 140 15.90 -8.78 7.47
C ARG A 140 15.34 -8.27 6.14
N VAL A 141 14.09 -7.83 6.18
CA VAL A 141 13.54 -6.99 5.10
C VAL A 141 14.22 -5.62 5.15
N TRP A 142 14.81 -5.20 4.04
CA TRP A 142 15.63 -4.00 3.92
C TRP A 142 15.12 -3.05 2.83
N GLY A 143 13.80 -2.93 2.73
CA GLY A 143 13.10 -2.01 1.85
C GLY A 143 11.64 -1.86 2.27
N ALA A 144 11.04 -0.71 1.98
CA ALA A 144 9.61 -0.47 2.17
C ALA A 144 9.04 0.40 1.04
N ARG A 145 9.48 0.16 -0.20
CA ARG A 145 9.04 0.87 -1.40
C ARG A 145 7.96 0.12 -2.16
N THR A 146 7.00 0.84 -2.70
CA THR A 146 6.04 0.33 -3.67
C THR A 146 6.65 0.35 -5.07
N LEU A 147 5.95 -0.24 -6.04
CA LEU A 147 6.26 -0.13 -7.47
C LEU A 147 5.77 1.18 -8.12
N ASN A 148 5.05 2.00 -7.35
CA ASN A 148 4.50 3.28 -7.78
C ASN A 148 5.58 4.28 -8.23
N ARG A 149 5.31 4.98 -9.34
CA ARG A 149 6.20 6.02 -9.90
C ARG A 149 6.00 7.37 -9.22
N ASP A 150 4.81 7.62 -8.66
CA ASP A 150 4.50 8.81 -7.90
C ASP A 150 5.24 8.79 -6.56
N ALA A 151 5.88 9.91 -6.23
CA ALA A 151 6.61 10.09 -5.00
C ALA A 151 5.71 10.05 -3.76
N ALA A 152 4.44 10.47 -3.88
CA ALA A 152 3.47 10.44 -2.78
C ALA A 152 3.19 9.00 -2.32
N TRP A 153 3.16 8.06 -3.26
CA TRP A 153 2.82 6.67 -3.00
C TRP A 153 4.02 5.75 -2.83
N ARG A 154 5.25 6.29 -2.90
CA ARG A 154 6.52 5.55 -2.91
C ARG A 154 6.66 4.55 -1.75
N HIS A 155 6.06 4.82 -0.59
CA HIS A 155 6.28 4.05 0.63
C HIS A 155 5.11 3.12 0.95
N ILE A 156 5.43 1.85 1.25
CA ILE A 156 4.45 0.81 1.54
C ILE A 156 3.54 1.18 2.72
N ASN A 157 4.08 1.73 3.80
CA ASN A 157 3.30 2.10 4.97
C ASN A 157 2.35 3.27 4.71
N VAL A 158 2.75 4.22 3.85
CA VAL A 158 1.90 5.33 3.42
C VAL A 158 0.75 4.76 2.60
N ARG A 159 1.06 3.99 1.56
CA ARG A 159 0.03 3.40 0.71
C ARG A 159 -0.94 2.53 1.49
N ARG A 160 -0.44 1.67 2.38
CA ARG A 160 -1.29 0.80 3.20
C ARG A 160 -2.12 1.56 4.22
N LEU A 161 -1.67 2.72 4.73
CA LEU A 161 -2.48 3.59 5.57
C LEU A 161 -3.72 4.09 4.80
N PHE A 162 -3.53 4.59 3.58
CA PHE A 162 -4.62 5.08 2.73
C PHE A 162 -5.61 3.99 2.34
N LEU A 163 -5.10 2.83 1.89
CA LEU A 163 -5.94 1.65 1.61
C LEU A 163 -6.74 1.22 2.86
N THR A 164 -6.18 1.39 4.06
CA THR A 164 -6.87 1.05 5.32
C THR A 164 -7.96 2.06 5.66
N VAL A 165 -7.72 3.36 5.43
CA VAL A 165 -8.75 4.39 5.59
C VAL A 165 -9.90 4.16 4.59
N GLY A 166 -9.60 3.90 3.32
CA GLY A 166 -10.61 3.57 2.31
C GLY A 166 -11.47 2.38 2.72
N ARG A 167 -10.86 1.24 3.08
CA ARG A 167 -11.60 0.07 3.59
C ARG A 167 -12.42 0.35 4.84
N TRP A 168 -11.96 1.23 5.73
CA TRP A 168 -12.73 1.61 6.91
C TRP A 168 -13.98 2.39 6.51
N VAL A 169 -13.85 3.35 5.59
CA VAL A 169 -14.97 4.11 5.05
C VAL A 169 -15.98 3.17 4.38
N ASP A 170 -15.54 2.28 3.50
CA ASP A 170 -16.41 1.33 2.81
C ASP A 170 -17.19 0.43 3.78
N ARG A 171 -16.60 0.07 4.92
CA ARG A 171 -17.23 -0.81 5.91
C ARG A 171 -18.17 -0.09 6.86
N ASN A 172 -17.85 1.16 7.23
CA ASN A 172 -18.53 1.87 8.30
C ASN A 172 -19.46 2.99 7.82
N MET A 173 -19.35 3.39 6.55
CA MET A 173 -20.10 4.52 5.98
C MET A 173 -21.06 4.10 4.86
N THR A 174 -21.36 2.81 4.72
CA THR A 174 -22.38 2.32 3.77
C THR A 174 -23.76 2.94 3.98
N TRP A 175 -24.07 3.33 5.22
CA TRP A 175 -25.32 4.02 5.56
C TRP A 175 -25.48 5.38 4.87
N ALA A 176 -24.40 6.01 4.41
CA ALA A 176 -24.47 7.30 3.74
C ALA A 176 -25.07 7.20 2.33
N ALA A 177 -25.09 6.00 1.74
CA ALA A 177 -25.77 5.78 0.47
C ALA A 177 -27.29 5.94 0.64
N PHE A 178 -27.94 6.53 -0.37
CA PHE A 178 -29.39 6.80 -0.39
C PHE A 178 -29.90 7.82 0.64
N GLU A 179 -29.02 8.45 1.42
CA GLU A 179 -29.39 9.58 2.27
C GLU A 179 -29.55 10.88 1.44
N PRO A 180 -30.43 11.81 1.83
CA PRO A 180 -30.53 13.11 1.19
C PRO A 180 -29.19 13.87 1.24
N ASN A 181 -28.68 14.30 0.08
CA ASN A 181 -27.47 15.12 0.02
C ASN A 181 -27.75 16.55 0.50
N ASP A 182 -27.73 16.73 1.82
CA ASP A 182 -27.99 17.99 2.50
C ASP A 182 -26.96 18.28 3.61
N PRO A 183 -26.97 19.50 4.20
CA PRO A 183 -26.04 19.84 5.27
C PRO A 183 -26.06 18.93 6.51
N ARG A 184 -27.18 18.24 6.79
CA ARG A 184 -27.28 17.32 7.92
C ARG A 184 -26.48 16.05 7.64
N LEU A 185 -26.55 15.52 6.42
CA LEU A 185 -25.74 14.38 5.99
C LEU A 185 -24.25 14.71 6.08
N TRP A 186 -23.84 15.88 5.58
CA TRP A 186 -22.44 16.29 5.58
C TRP A 186 -21.86 16.39 7.00
N VAL A 187 -22.57 17.03 7.92
CA VAL A 187 -22.16 17.13 9.33
C VAL A 187 -22.08 15.74 9.96
N ARG A 188 -23.00 14.83 9.63
CA ARG A 188 -22.98 13.45 10.12
C ARG A 188 -21.75 12.69 9.61
N ILE A 189 -21.45 12.78 8.31
CA ILE A 189 -20.24 12.21 7.69
C ILE A 189 -18.98 12.71 8.39
N GLN A 190 -18.85 14.03 8.56
CA GLN A 190 -17.70 14.63 9.25
C GLN A 190 -17.59 14.10 10.69
N ARG A 191 -18.71 14.01 11.43
CA ARG A 191 -18.75 13.52 12.81
C ARG A 191 -18.35 12.05 12.95
N GLU A 192 -18.60 11.20 11.96
CA GLU A 192 -18.15 9.79 11.96
C GLU A 192 -16.65 9.67 11.63
N LEU A 193 -16.15 10.44 10.66
CA LEU A 193 -14.75 10.39 10.24
C LEU A 193 -13.79 10.97 11.28
N HIS A 194 -14.18 12.08 11.93
CA HIS A 194 -13.27 12.83 12.81
C HIS A 194 -12.71 12.00 13.98
N PRO A 195 -13.51 11.23 14.73
CA PRO A 195 -13.00 10.38 15.81
C PRO A 195 -12.05 9.29 15.31
N TYR A 196 -12.34 8.66 14.16
CA TYR A 196 -11.48 7.63 13.58
C TYR A 196 -10.11 8.19 13.18
N LEU A 197 -10.09 9.30 12.45
CA LEU A 197 -8.85 9.96 12.03
C LEU A 197 -8.07 10.54 13.22
N THR A 198 -8.77 11.04 14.25
CA THR A 198 -8.14 11.43 15.52
C THR A 198 -7.47 10.24 16.21
N GLY A 199 -8.08 9.05 16.13
CA GLY A 199 -7.47 7.81 16.62
C GLY A 199 -6.17 7.47 15.90
N LEU A 200 -6.15 7.59 14.57
CA LEU A 200 -4.93 7.41 13.76
C LEU A 200 -3.84 8.43 14.12
N TRP A 201 -4.20 9.71 14.27
CA TRP A 201 -3.28 10.75 14.70
C TRP A 201 -2.69 10.46 16.09
N ARG A 202 -3.51 10.11 17.08
CA ARG A 202 -3.04 9.74 18.43
C ARG A 202 -2.12 8.52 18.43
N ALA A 203 -2.32 7.60 17.50
CA ALA A 203 -1.45 6.43 17.31
C ALA A 203 -0.12 6.78 16.64
N GLY A 204 0.07 8.01 16.15
CA GLY A 204 1.28 8.46 15.44
C GLY A 204 1.28 8.12 13.95
N ALA A 205 0.13 7.79 13.38
CA ALA A 205 -0.02 7.50 11.95
C ALA A 205 0.02 8.76 11.07
N LEU A 206 -0.34 9.90 11.66
CA LEU A 206 -0.46 11.20 11.01
C LEU A 206 0.49 12.19 11.69
N GLN A 207 1.04 13.13 10.92
CA GLN A 207 1.94 14.17 11.40
C GLN A 207 1.19 15.25 12.20
N GLY A 208 1.95 16.21 12.75
CA GLY A 208 1.41 17.39 13.40
C GLY A 208 1.25 17.28 14.92
N GLN A 209 1.40 18.42 15.59
CA GLN A 209 1.17 18.58 17.03
C GLN A 209 -0.31 18.66 17.38
N THR A 210 -1.15 18.94 16.39
CA THR A 210 -2.61 19.02 16.51
C THR A 210 -3.30 18.14 15.46
N PRO A 211 -4.53 17.66 15.71
CA PRO A 211 -5.29 16.90 14.70
C PRO A 211 -5.43 17.64 13.36
N ALA A 212 -5.60 18.96 13.39
CA ALA A 212 -5.77 19.79 12.20
C ALA A 212 -4.50 19.89 11.33
N GLU A 213 -3.31 19.65 11.91
CA GLU A 213 -2.06 19.52 11.15
C GLU A 213 -1.89 18.13 10.54
N GLY A 214 -2.57 17.12 11.08
CA GLY A 214 -2.45 15.73 10.65
C GLY A 214 -3.51 15.30 9.63
N PHE A 215 -4.72 15.85 9.70
CA PHE A 215 -5.79 15.58 8.74
C PHE A 215 -6.82 16.71 8.65
N TYR A 216 -7.57 16.69 7.56
CA TYR A 216 -8.83 17.43 7.45
C TYR A 216 -9.92 16.55 6.84
N VAL A 217 -11.18 16.91 7.10
CA VAL A 217 -12.36 16.33 6.44
C VAL A 217 -13.23 17.48 5.95
N LYS A 218 -13.45 17.55 4.65
CA LYS A 218 -14.30 18.54 3.99
C LYS A 218 -15.46 17.84 3.30
N CYS A 219 -16.65 18.05 3.83
CA CYS A 219 -17.92 17.64 3.21
C CYS A 219 -18.89 18.79 3.45
N ASP A 220 -19.15 19.58 2.43
CA ASP A 220 -19.83 20.87 2.51
C ASP A 220 -20.37 21.28 1.13
N ALA A 221 -20.90 22.49 1.04
CA ALA A 221 -21.45 23.02 -0.21
C ALA A 221 -20.41 23.19 -1.33
N ASP A 222 -19.13 23.41 -0.99
CA ASP A 222 -18.04 23.53 -1.98
C ASP A 222 -17.72 22.18 -2.61
N THR A 223 -17.67 21.13 -1.80
CA THR A 223 -17.42 19.76 -2.24
C THR A 223 -18.65 19.11 -2.87
N ASN A 224 -19.85 19.60 -2.53
CA ASN A 224 -21.13 19.12 -3.03
C ASN A 224 -21.94 20.26 -3.66
N PRO A 225 -21.54 20.82 -4.80
CA PRO A 225 -22.34 21.83 -5.51
C PRO A 225 -23.61 21.19 -6.13
N PRO A 226 -24.61 21.98 -6.56
CA PRO A 226 -25.90 21.46 -7.06
C PRO A 226 -25.75 20.34 -8.10
N GLU A 227 -24.79 20.45 -9.02
CA GLU A 227 -24.56 19.49 -10.09
C GLU A 227 -24.16 18.11 -9.56
N THR A 228 -23.41 18.08 -8.44
CA THR A 228 -23.02 16.83 -7.76
C THR A 228 -24.20 16.22 -7.01
N ARG A 229 -25.07 17.06 -6.43
CA ARG A 229 -26.27 16.61 -5.72
C ARG A 229 -27.31 16.04 -6.68
N GLU A 230 -27.49 16.67 -7.83
CA GLU A 230 -28.42 16.26 -8.88
C GLU A 230 -28.12 14.87 -9.43
N VAL A 231 -26.83 14.51 -9.53
CA VAL A 231 -26.40 13.15 -9.92
C VAL A 231 -26.38 12.16 -8.76
N GLY A 232 -26.93 12.52 -7.60
CA GLY A 232 -27.08 11.63 -6.44
C GLY A 232 -25.77 11.23 -5.76
N GLN A 233 -24.74 12.09 -5.85
CA GLN A 233 -23.42 11.84 -5.28
C GLN A 233 -23.21 12.67 -4.04
N VAL A 234 -22.60 12.09 -3.01
CA VAL A 234 -22.07 12.85 -1.86
C VAL A 234 -20.56 12.72 -1.85
N VAL A 235 -19.87 13.84 -1.97
CA VAL A 235 -18.41 13.93 -2.07
C VAL A 235 -17.85 14.40 -0.74
N THR A 236 -16.91 13.62 -0.21
CA THR A 236 -16.13 13.97 0.98
C THR A 236 -14.66 13.98 0.63
N GLU A 237 -13.99 15.09 0.88
CA GLU A 237 -12.55 15.21 0.71
C GLU A 237 -11.86 15.02 2.06
N ILE A 238 -10.89 14.12 2.10
CA ILE A 238 -10.11 13.77 3.29
C ILE A 238 -8.64 13.97 2.95
N GLY A 239 -8.00 14.97 3.55
CA GLY A 239 -6.54 15.09 3.47
C GLY A 239 -5.88 14.42 4.66
N LEU A 240 -4.86 13.61 4.42
CA LEU A 240 -4.05 12.98 5.47
C LEU A 240 -2.57 13.32 5.27
N ALA A 241 -1.92 13.84 6.31
CA ALA A 241 -0.47 14.05 6.35
C ALA A 241 0.20 12.83 6.99
N ALA A 242 0.58 11.85 6.17
CA ALA A 242 1.24 10.64 6.66
C ALA A 242 2.66 10.92 7.18
N THR A 243 3.16 10.11 8.11
CA THR A 243 4.48 10.32 8.76
C THR A 243 5.70 10.28 7.80
N ALA A 244 5.52 10.03 6.50
CA ALA A 244 6.53 10.21 5.43
C ALA A 244 5.85 10.38 4.04
N PRO A 245 6.40 11.15 3.07
CA PRO A 245 6.98 12.49 3.21
C PRO A 245 5.89 13.53 3.61
N ALA A 246 6.31 14.71 4.06
CA ALA A 246 5.48 15.74 4.70
C ALA A 246 4.54 16.52 3.74
N GLU A 247 3.62 15.81 3.08
CA GLU A 247 2.61 16.40 2.20
C GLU A 247 1.24 15.79 2.52
N PHE A 248 0.18 16.61 2.45
CA PHE A 248 -1.18 16.11 2.54
C PHE A 248 -1.49 15.36 1.25
N ILE A 249 -1.75 14.06 1.37
CA ILE A 249 -2.30 13.31 0.25
C ILE A 249 -3.82 13.28 0.40
N VAL A 250 -4.52 13.66 -0.67
CA VAL A 250 -5.97 13.90 -0.64
C VAL A 250 -6.71 12.70 -1.21
N VAL A 251 -7.62 12.17 -0.41
CA VAL A 251 -8.59 11.14 -0.81
C VAL A 251 -9.96 11.78 -0.97
N ARG A 252 -10.54 11.64 -2.14
CA ARG A 252 -11.92 12.00 -2.40
C ARG A 252 -12.78 10.75 -2.37
N ILE A 253 -13.67 10.66 -1.39
CA ILE A 253 -14.67 9.61 -1.28
C ILE A 253 -15.95 10.11 -1.94
N ILE A 254 -16.53 9.29 -2.82
CA ILE A 254 -17.80 9.56 -3.48
C ILE A 254 -18.77 8.44 -3.12
N HIS A 255 -19.81 8.75 -2.37
CA HIS A 255 -20.91 7.82 -2.12
C HIS A 255 -21.99 7.97 -3.19
N ARG A 256 -22.42 6.84 -3.79
CA ARG A 256 -23.48 6.71 -4.79
C ARG A 256 -24.42 5.58 -4.42
N ALA A 257 -25.61 5.55 -5.04
CA ALA A 257 -26.50 4.41 -4.97
C ALA A 257 -25.78 3.11 -5.41
N GLY A 258 -25.46 2.23 -4.45
CA GLY A 258 -24.85 0.92 -4.70
C GLY A 258 -23.33 0.88 -4.87
N ALA A 259 -22.61 2.00 -4.75
CA ALA A 259 -21.14 2.04 -4.87
C ALA A 259 -20.51 3.16 -4.04
N THR A 260 -19.30 2.92 -3.52
CA THR A 260 -18.41 3.94 -2.96
C THR A 260 -17.13 3.95 -3.78
N ASP A 261 -16.82 5.09 -4.38
CA ASP A 261 -15.60 5.27 -5.18
C ASP A 261 -14.62 6.13 -4.39
N SER A 262 -13.34 5.77 -4.41
CA SER A 262 -12.26 6.61 -3.86
C SER A 262 -11.34 7.07 -4.99
N VAL A 263 -11.11 8.38 -5.06
CA VAL A 263 -10.18 9.00 -6.01
C VAL A 263 -9.09 9.68 -5.22
N GLU A 264 -7.85 9.27 -5.43
CA GLU A 264 -6.71 9.79 -4.67
C GLU A 264 -5.87 10.71 -5.55
N ARG A 265 -5.43 11.84 -4.99
CA ARG A 265 -4.56 12.82 -5.67
C ARG A 265 -3.50 13.31 -4.69
N SER A 266 -2.27 13.40 -5.17
CA SER A 266 -1.13 14.08 -4.52
C SER A 266 -1.12 15.56 -4.89
#